data_AF-A0A3S4LWK7-F1
#
_entry.id   AF-A0A3S4LWK7-F1
#
_cell.length_a   1.000
_cell.length_b   1.000
_cell.length_c   1.000
_cell.angle_alpha   90.00
_cell.angle_beta   90.00
_cell.angle_gamma   90.00
#
_symmetry.space_group_name_H-M   'P 1'
#
loop_
_entity.id
_entity.type
_entity.pdbx_description
1 polymer ?
#
loop_
_entity_poly.entity_id
_entity_poly.type
_entity_poly.pdbx_seq_one_letter_code
_entity_poly.pdbx_strand_id
1 'polypeptide(L)'
;MKKAAAIVTNRGGRTCHAAIIARELGIPAVVGCGDATERMKDGEKVTVSCAEGDTGYVYADMLDFSVKSSSVDTMPELPLKVMMNVGNPDRAFGLCLPAE
;
A
#
# COMPACT_ATOMS: atom_id res chain seq x y z
N MET A 1 -13.79 10.55 -4.54
CA MET A 1 -12.64 10.01 -5.28
C MET A 1 -12.78 8.48 -5.29
N LYS A 2 -12.83 7.82 -6.46
CA LYS A 2 -12.87 6.34 -6.50
C LYS A 2 -11.55 5.84 -5.91
N LYS A 3 -11.60 5.03 -4.84
CA LYS A 3 -10.40 4.42 -4.25
C LYS A 3 -9.80 3.47 -5.29
N ALA A 4 -8.56 3.75 -5.71
CA ALA A 4 -7.80 2.80 -6.51
C ALA A 4 -7.43 1.59 -5.64
N ALA A 5 -7.38 0.40 -6.22
CA ALA A 5 -6.98 -0.81 -5.52
C ALA A 5 -5.45 -0.93 -5.36
N ALA A 6 -4.68 -0.31 -6.25
CA ALA A 6 -3.22 -0.25 -6.24
C ALA A 6 -2.75 0.94 -7.09
N ILE A 7 -1.46 1.28 -6.98
CA ILE A 7 -0.79 2.29 -7.81
C ILE A 7 0.38 1.66 -8.55
N VAL A 8 0.47 1.89 -9.86
CA VAL A 8 1.61 1.46 -10.68
C VAL A 8 2.14 2.67 -11.44
N THR A 9 3.45 2.93 -11.37
CA THR A 9 4.06 4.08 -12.08
C THR A 9 5.29 3.66 -12.88
N ASN A 10 5.48 4.29 -14.05
CA ASN A 10 6.69 4.11 -14.87
C ASN A 10 7.93 4.71 -14.21
N ARG A 11 7.77 5.79 -13.43
CA ARG A 11 8.86 6.56 -12.83
C ARG A 11 8.66 6.75 -11.33
N GLY A 12 9.75 7.05 -10.66
CA GLY A 12 9.80 7.32 -9.22
C GLY A 12 10.40 6.15 -8.44
N GLY A 13 11.02 6.45 -7.30
CA GLY A 13 11.54 5.46 -6.37
C GLY A 13 10.65 5.29 -5.14
N ARG A 14 11.12 4.51 -4.17
CA ARG A 14 10.40 4.18 -2.91
C ARG A 14 9.96 5.38 -2.06
N THR A 15 10.49 6.57 -2.32
CA THR A 15 10.20 7.84 -1.61
C THR A 15 9.45 8.86 -2.48
N CYS A 16 8.98 8.47 -3.66
CA CYS A 16 8.21 9.37 -4.52
C CYS A 16 6.81 9.64 -3.93
N HIS A 17 6.14 10.67 -4.47
CA HIS A 17 4.78 11.03 -4.05
C HIS A 17 3.82 9.83 -4.10
N ALA A 18 3.83 9.07 -5.20
CA ALA A 18 2.96 7.91 -5.38
C ALA A 18 3.17 6.86 -4.28
N ALA A 19 4.42 6.56 -3.94
CA ALA A 19 4.75 5.57 -2.91
C ALA A 19 4.35 6.02 -1.50
N ILE A 20 4.49 7.31 -1.19
CA ILE A 20 4.10 7.87 0.12
C ILE A 20 2.58 7.83 0.27
N ILE A 21 1.84 8.32 -0.73
CA ILE A 21 0.38 8.34 -0.69
C ILE A 21 -0.21 6.93 -0.65
N ALA A 22 0.36 5.97 -1.39
CA ALA A 22 -0.09 4.59 -1.35
C ALA A 22 -0.04 3.99 0.06
N ARG A 23 1.04 4.27 0.81
CA ARG A 23 1.21 3.83 2.21
C ARG A 23 0.18 4.47 3.14
N GLU A 24 -0.12 5.76 2.95
CA GLU A 24 -1.16 6.45 3.74
C GLU A 24 -2.57 5.90 3.44
N LEU A 25 -2.81 5.51 2.18
CA LEU A 25 -4.06 4.90 1.74
C LEU A 25 -4.17 3.40 2.08
N GLY A 26 -3.06 2.74 2.45
CA GLY A 26 -3.03 1.31 2.74
C GLY A 26 -3.20 0.44 1.50
N ILE A 27 -2.73 0.90 0.33
CA ILE A 27 -2.81 0.15 -0.94
C ILE A 27 -1.42 -0.19 -1.48
N PRO A 28 -1.26 -1.29 -2.24
CA PRO A 28 0.00 -1.64 -2.88
C PRO A 28 0.47 -0.56 -3.87
N ALA A 29 1.78 -0.37 -3.95
CA ALA A 29 2.39 0.49 -4.97
C ALA A 29 3.66 -0.10 -5.55
N VAL A 30 3.69 -0.26 -6.88
CA VAL A 30 4.87 -0.64 -7.66
C VAL A 30 5.31 0.56 -8.48
N VAL A 31 6.49 1.09 -8.17
CA VAL A 31 6.98 2.35 -8.74
C VAL A 31 8.28 2.13 -9.51
N GLY A 32 8.48 2.91 -10.57
CA GLY A 32 9.70 2.81 -11.37
C GLY A 32 9.70 1.63 -12.36
N CYS A 33 8.52 1.23 -12.85
CA CYS A 33 8.37 0.10 -13.77
C CYS A 33 8.99 0.33 -15.16
N GLY A 34 9.26 1.58 -15.54
CA GLY A 34 9.73 1.94 -16.88
C GLY A 34 8.62 2.00 -17.92
N ASP A 35 7.94 0.88 -18.20
CA ASP A 35 7.04 0.69 -19.35
C ASP A 35 5.62 0.21 -18.98
N ALA A 36 5.21 0.34 -17.72
CA ALA A 36 3.92 -0.17 -17.24
C ALA A 36 2.71 0.38 -18.03
N THR A 37 2.68 1.68 -18.33
CA THR A 37 1.57 2.28 -19.11
C THR A 37 1.57 1.90 -20.59
N GLU A 38 2.65 1.31 -21.09
CA GLU A 38 2.73 0.81 -22.46
C GLU A 38 2.27 -0.65 -22.53
N ARG A 39 2.50 -1.41 -21.45
CA ARG A 39 2.10 -2.82 -21.33
C ARG A 39 0.66 -3.01 -20.88
N MET A 40 0.17 -2.17 -19.97
CA MET A 40 -1.18 -2.26 -19.43
C MET A 40 -2.10 -1.28 -20.15
N LYS A 41 -3.30 -1.73 -20.53
CA LYS A 41 -4.30 -0.89 -21.17
C LYS A 41 -5.45 -0.56 -20.22
N ASP A 42 -6.13 0.55 -20.51
CA ASP A 42 -7.32 0.93 -19.76
C ASP A 42 -8.38 -0.17 -19.79
N GLY A 43 -8.94 -0.48 -18.61
CA GLY A 43 -9.94 -1.53 -18.44
C GLY A 43 -9.36 -2.94 -18.30
N GLU A 44 -8.06 -3.12 -18.48
CA GLU A 44 -7.37 -4.38 -18.21
C GLU A 44 -7.35 -4.68 -16.71
N LYS A 45 -7.61 -5.93 -16.35
CA LYS A 45 -7.53 -6.39 -14.96
C LYS A 45 -6.12 -6.88 -14.70
N VAL A 46 -5.55 -6.41 -13.60
CA VAL A 46 -4.20 -6.76 -13.17
C VAL A 46 -4.17 -7.03 -11.68
N THR A 47 -3.26 -7.89 -11.25
CA THR A 47 -2.97 -8.16 -9.84
C THR A 47 -1.63 -7.53 -9.47
N VAL A 48 -1.61 -6.72 -8.42
CA VAL A 48 -0.40 -6.04 -7.95
C VAL A 48 0.07 -6.67 -6.64
N SER A 49 1.31 -7.17 -6.61
CA SER A 49 1.95 -7.77 -5.43
C SER A 49 3.13 -6.93 -4.97
N CYS A 50 3.22 -6.74 -3.65
CA CYS A 50 4.39 -6.20 -2.96
C CYS A 50 4.91 -7.20 -1.90
N ALA A 51 4.63 -8.50 -2.08
CA ALA A 51 4.95 -9.54 -1.09
C ALA A 51 6.43 -9.94 -1.09
N GLU A 52 7.13 -9.66 -2.19
CA GLU A 52 8.52 -10.07 -2.44
C GLU A 52 9.54 -9.07 -1.85
N GLY A 53 9.11 -8.26 -0.88
CA GLY A 53 9.92 -7.29 -0.17
C GLY A 53 10.19 -6.04 -0.99
N ASP A 54 11.41 -5.92 -1.50
CA ASP A 54 11.86 -4.73 -2.25
C ASP A 54 11.40 -4.73 -3.72
N THR A 55 11.06 -5.90 -4.25
CA THR A 55 10.58 -6.05 -5.64
C THR A 55 9.06 -6.19 -5.64
N GLY A 56 8.39 -5.36 -6.44
CA GLY A 56 6.95 -5.48 -6.67
C GLY A 56 6.66 -6.09 -8.03
N TYR A 57 5.59 -6.88 -8.13
CA TYR A 57 5.16 -7.53 -9.35
C TYR A 57 3.77 -7.06 -9.77
N VAL A 58 3.56 -7.00 -11.08
CA VAL A 58 2.25 -6.77 -11.70
C VAL A 58 1.98 -7.95 -12.61
N TYR A 59 0.94 -8.71 -12.28
CA TYR A 59 0.50 -9.88 -13.02
C TYR A 59 -0.71 -9.53 -13.88
N ALA A 60 -0.83 -10.20 -15.02
CA ALA A 60 -2.04 -10.17 -15.81
C ALA A 60 -3.19 -10.86 -15.05
N ASP A 61 -4.41 -10.40 -15.31
CA ASP A 61 -5.66 -10.91 -14.75
C ASP A 61 -5.82 -10.75 -13.23
N MET A 62 -6.99 -11.18 -12.74
CA MET A 62 -7.31 -11.25 -11.32
C MET A 62 -6.87 -12.61 -10.81
N LEU A 63 -5.77 -12.66 -10.07
CA LEU A 63 -5.30 -13.88 -9.43
C LEU A 63 -6.03 -14.12 -8.11
N ASP A 64 -6.24 -15.38 -7.78
CA ASP A 64 -6.78 -15.78 -6.49
C ASP A 64 -5.78 -15.48 -5.37
N PHE A 65 -6.30 -15.07 -4.21
CA PHE A 65 -5.50 -14.80 -3.02
C PHE A 65 -6.18 -15.32 -1.76
N SER A 66 -5.37 -15.63 -0.75
CA SER A 66 -5.85 -15.98 0.59
C SER A 66 -5.43 -14.91 1.58
N VAL A 67 -6.35 -14.45 2.42
CA VAL A 67 -6.04 -13.52 3.51
C VAL A 67 -5.76 -14.31 4.78
N LYS A 68 -4.61 -14.04 5.40
CA LYS A 68 -4.29 -14.51 6.75
C LYS A 68 -4.20 -13.30 7.66
N SER A 69 -5.01 -13.26 8.72
CA SER A 69 -4.93 -12.25 9.76
C SER A 69 -4.26 -12.84 10.99
N SER A 70 -3.31 -12.10 11.55
CA SER A 70 -2.74 -12.38 12.87
C SER A 70 -3.13 -11.25 13.80
N SER A 71 -3.64 -11.58 14.99
CA SER A 71 -3.88 -10.61 16.05
C SER A 71 -2.60 -10.36 16.86
N VAL A 72 -2.47 -9.15 17.39
CA VAL A 72 -1.37 -8.71 18.26
C VAL A 72 -1.94 -8.32 19.62
N ASP A 73 -2.74 -9.22 20.20
CA ASP A 73 -3.45 -8.99 21.46
C ASP A 73 -2.50 -8.85 22.66
N THR A 74 -1.24 -9.25 22.50
CA THR A 74 -0.23 -9.19 23.57
C THR A 74 1.06 -8.59 23.02
N MET A 75 1.19 -7.27 23.16
CA MET A 75 2.41 -6.53 22.84
C MET A 75 3.15 -6.15 24.14
N PRO A 76 4.49 -6.28 24.19
CA PRO A 76 5.25 -5.86 25.36
C PRO A 76 5.21 -4.33 25.52
N GLU A 77 5.38 -3.85 26.75
CA GLU A 77 5.59 -2.41 26.98
C GLU A 77 6.89 -1.96 26.33
N LEU A 78 6.80 -0.87 25.56
CA LEU A 78 7.94 -0.27 24.89
C LEU A 78 8.50 0.87 25.74
N PRO A 79 9.83 1.01 25.88
CA PRO A 79 10.45 2.13 26.60
C PRO A 79 10.36 3.47 25.84
N LEU A 80 9.62 3.51 24.73
CA LEU A 80 9.50 4.65 23.82
C LEU A 80 8.06 4.84 23.33
N LYS A 81 7.72 6.07 22.98
CA LYS A 81 6.43 6.40 22.37
C LYS A 81 6.48 6.15 20.86
N VAL A 82 5.52 5.37 20.36
CA VAL A 82 5.31 5.19 18.92
C VAL A 82 4.38 6.29 18.43
N MET A 83 4.78 6.99 17.37
CA MET A 83 4.01 8.06 16.75
C MET A 83 3.76 7.72 15.28
N MET A 84 2.70 8.29 14.70
CA MET A 84 2.33 8.07 13.29
C MET A 84 2.29 9.40 12.53
N ASN A 85 2.78 9.39 11.29
CA ASN A 85 2.60 10.52 10.38
C ASN A 85 1.17 10.49 9.82
N VAL A 86 0.41 11.54 10.08
CA VAL A 86 -0.98 11.67 9.61
C VAL A 86 -1.11 12.96 8.80
N GLY A 87 -1.31 12.82 7.48
CA GLY A 87 -1.49 13.95 6.57
C GLY A 87 -2.94 14.43 6.47
N ASN A 88 -3.90 13.58 6.85
CA ASN A 88 -5.33 13.89 6.82
C ASN A 88 -5.91 14.05 8.24
N PRO A 89 -6.35 15.27 8.63
CA PRO A 89 -6.90 15.52 9.97
C PRO A 89 -8.17 14.70 10.27
N ASP A 90 -8.99 14.38 9.27
CA ASP A 90 -10.21 13.59 9.45
C ASP A 90 -9.92 12.15 9.91
N ARG A 91 -8.73 11.62 9.60
CA ARG A 91 -8.30 10.27 10.00
C ARG A 91 -7.53 10.25 11.32
N ALA A 92 -7.09 11.40 11.82
CA ALA A 92 -6.22 11.48 12.98
C ALA A 92 -6.87 10.83 14.22
N PHE A 93 -8.14 11.13 14.50
CA PHE A 93 -8.82 10.58 15.67
C PHE A 93 -8.99 9.06 15.62
N GLY A 94 -9.29 8.48 14.45
CA GLY A 94 -9.44 7.04 14.30
C GLY A 94 -8.13 6.25 14.43
N LEU A 95 -6.98 6.93 14.30
CA LEU A 95 -5.65 6.32 14.43
C LEU A 95 -5.05 6.51 15.84
N CYS A 96 -5.58 7.45 16.63
CA CYS A 96 -5.11 7.74 17.99
C CYS A 96 -5.75 6.85 19.05
N LEU A 97 -6.92 6.27 18.77
CA LEU A 97 -7.61 5.40 19.71
C LEU A 97 -7.05 3.98 19.56
N PRO A 98 -6.64 3.31 20.66
CA PRO A 98 -6.29 1.90 20.59
C PRO A 98 -7.46 1.15 19.99
N ALA A 99 -7.19 0.29 19.00
CA ALA A 99 -8.19 -0.61 18.46
C ALA A 99 -8.77 -1.42 19.62
N GLU A 100 -10.07 -1.29 19.88
CA GLU A 100 -10.83 -2.28 20.64
C GLU A 100 -10.86 -3.61 19.86
#